data_AF-F5GXL6-F1
#
_entry.id   AF-F5GXL6-F1
#
_cell.length_a   1.000
_cell.length_b   1.000
_cell.length_c   1.000
_cell.angle_alpha   90.00
_cell.angle_beta   90.00
_cell.angle_gamma   90.00
#
_symmetry.space_group_name_H-M   'P 1'
#
loop_
_entity.id
_entity.type
_entity.pdbx_description
1 polymer ?
#
loop_
_entity_poly.entity_id
_entity_poly.type
_entity_poly.pdbx_seq_one_letter_code
_entity_poly.pdbx_strand_id
1 'polypeptide(L)'
;MPLDGVRDSGMASRGPAAKDGENMVSASQKKGEIWSMANETQKVGAIHFPFPFTPYSIQEDFMAELYRVLEAGKIGIFESPTGTGKSLSLICGALSWLRDFEQKKREEEARLLETGTGPLHDEKDESLCLSSSCEGAAGTPRPAGEPAWVTQFVQKKEERDLVDRLKAEQARRKQREERLQQLQHRVQLKY
;
A
#
# COMPACT_ATOMS: atom_id res chain seq x y z
N MET A 1 68.38 37.06 -21.02
CA MET A 1 69.51 37.33 -20.09
C MET A 1 69.11 36.86 -18.69
N PRO A 2 69.62 35.73 -18.17
CA PRO A 2 69.52 35.40 -16.75
C PRO A 2 70.91 35.18 -16.12
N LEU A 3 71.18 35.86 -15.00
CA LEU A 3 72.26 35.66 -14.01
C LEU A 3 71.76 36.41 -12.75
N ASP A 4 71.85 36.00 -11.49
CA ASP A 4 72.64 35.01 -10.77
C ASP A 4 71.85 34.50 -9.54
N GLY A 5 72.20 33.32 -9.04
CA GLY A 5 71.73 32.80 -7.76
C GLY A 5 72.72 33.05 -6.62
N VAL A 6 72.25 32.94 -5.38
CA VAL A 6 73.09 32.60 -4.21
C VAL A 6 72.27 31.75 -3.24
N ARG A 7 72.89 30.64 -2.81
CA ARG A 7 72.47 29.72 -1.75
C ARG A 7 72.79 30.33 -0.39
N ASP A 8 72.01 30.02 0.64
CA ASP A 8 72.62 29.77 1.95
C ASP A 8 71.92 28.63 2.69
N SER A 9 72.77 27.92 3.43
CA SER A 9 72.56 26.68 4.16
C SER A 9 72.45 27.01 5.66
N GLY A 10 71.52 26.39 6.38
CA GLY A 10 71.37 26.61 7.82
C GLY A 10 70.66 25.46 8.51
N MET A 11 71.45 24.61 9.18
CA MET A 11 71.08 23.37 9.84
C MET A 11 70.27 23.54 11.14
N ALA A 12 69.35 22.59 11.36
CA ALA A 12 69.06 21.82 12.58
C ALA A 12 68.82 22.52 13.94
N SER A 13 67.71 22.15 14.63
CA SER A 13 67.77 21.21 15.78
C SER A 13 66.40 21.02 16.50
N ARG A 14 65.98 19.76 16.57
CA ARG A 14 65.41 19.00 17.71
C ARG A 14 64.56 19.69 18.81
N GLY A 15 63.38 19.12 19.07
CA GLY A 15 63.02 18.61 20.41
C GLY A 15 61.68 19.07 21.02
N PRO A 16 61.00 18.24 21.86
CA PRO A 16 59.54 18.13 21.91
C PRO A 16 58.89 18.69 23.20
N ALA A 17 57.58 18.91 23.19
CA ALA A 17 56.78 19.04 24.41
C ALA A 17 55.36 18.47 24.23
N ALA A 18 55.04 17.50 25.08
CA ALA A 18 53.73 16.89 25.26
C ALA A 18 53.04 17.49 26.51
N LYS A 19 51.74 17.16 26.65
CA LYS A 19 50.83 17.41 27.79
C LYS A 19 50.13 18.78 27.72
N ASP A 20 48.82 18.97 27.94
CA ASP A 20 47.77 18.27 28.71
C ASP A 20 46.43 18.36 27.92
N GLY A 21 45.41 17.52 28.05
CA GLY A 21 45.03 16.73 29.21
C GLY A 21 43.93 17.37 30.06
N GLU A 22 42.94 18.09 29.49
CA GLU A 22 41.75 18.52 30.25
C GLU A 22 40.43 18.05 29.63
N ASN A 23 39.81 17.19 30.42
CA ASN A 23 38.48 16.62 30.35
C ASN A 23 37.45 17.69 30.76
N MET A 24 36.47 18.02 29.91
CA MET A 24 35.31 18.80 30.35
C MET A 24 34.02 18.00 30.20
N VAL A 25 33.55 17.58 31.36
CA VAL A 25 32.32 16.85 31.65
C VAL A 25 31.10 17.76 31.48
N SER A 26 30.12 17.25 30.72
CA SER A 26 28.68 17.50 30.74
C SER A 26 28.15 18.94 30.82
N ALA A 27 27.45 19.36 29.75
CA ALA A 27 26.29 20.23 29.85
C ALA A 27 25.08 19.51 29.23
N SER A 28 24.21 19.03 30.10
CA SER A 28 22.88 18.53 29.77
C SER A 28 22.05 19.68 29.22
N GLN A 29 21.62 19.59 27.97
CA GLN A 29 20.52 20.41 27.45
C GLN A 29 19.53 19.48 26.76
N LYS A 30 18.50 19.07 27.52
CA LYS A 30 17.31 18.41 26.99
C LYS A 30 16.67 19.33 25.95
N LYS A 31 16.78 18.95 24.68
CA LYS A 31 16.05 19.57 23.57
C LYS A 31 15.09 18.51 23.01
N GLY A 32 13.83 18.92 22.95
CA GLY A 32 12.63 18.09 22.80
C GLY A 32 12.76 16.87 21.91
N GLU A 33 12.18 15.79 22.40
CA GLU A 33 11.78 14.60 21.65
C GLU A 33 10.82 15.02 20.51
N ILE A 34 11.41 15.47 19.41
CA ILE A 34 10.73 15.56 18.13
C ILE A 34 10.76 14.13 17.59
N TRP A 35 9.59 13.51 17.56
CA TRP A 35 9.28 12.22 16.95
C TRP A 35 10.23 11.86 15.80
N SER A 36 11.28 11.10 16.11
CA SER A 36 11.99 10.31 15.10
C SER A 36 11.31 8.97 15.01
N MET A 37 10.10 8.96 14.43
CA MET A 37 9.65 7.77 13.73
C MET A 37 10.49 7.70 12.46
N ALA A 38 11.61 6.99 12.55
CA ALA A 38 12.26 6.42 11.39
C ALA A 38 11.18 5.61 10.67
N ASN A 39 10.61 6.19 9.61
CA ASN A 39 9.82 5.45 8.65
C ASN A 39 10.76 4.39 8.09
N GLU A 40 10.56 3.15 8.53
CA GLU A 40 11.21 2.00 7.95
C GLU A 40 10.98 2.09 6.45
N THR A 41 12.04 2.45 5.71
CA THR A 41 12.00 2.63 4.27
C THR A 41 11.81 1.24 3.68
N GLN A 42 10.57 0.76 3.72
CA GLN A 42 10.14 -0.42 3.02
C GLN A 42 10.56 -0.15 1.58
N LYS A 43 11.55 -0.92 1.13
CA LYS A 43 12.15 -0.80 -0.19
C LYS A 43 11.05 -1.19 -1.17
N VAL A 44 10.20 -0.23 -1.51
CA VAL A 44 9.20 -0.39 -2.55
C VAL A 44 10.03 -0.69 -3.79
N GLY A 45 9.94 -1.93 -4.28
CA GLY A 45 10.65 -2.35 -5.49
C GLY A 45 10.45 -1.28 -6.55
N ALA A 46 11.50 -0.93 -7.29
CA ALA A 46 11.55 0.26 -8.14
C ALA A 46 10.23 0.44 -8.92
N ILE A 47 9.35 1.32 -8.42
CA ILE A 47 8.06 1.55 -9.04
C ILE A 47 8.34 2.31 -10.32
N HIS A 48 8.00 1.72 -11.45
CA HIS A 48 8.16 2.36 -12.73
C HIS A 48 6.96 3.25 -13.02
N PHE A 49 7.18 4.56 -13.02
CA PHE A 49 6.18 5.55 -13.39
C PHE A 49 6.27 5.88 -14.88
N PRO A 50 5.25 5.58 -15.69
CA PRO A 50 5.19 6.05 -17.08
C PRO A 50 5.15 7.59 -17.08
N PHE A 51 6.25 8.21 -17.46
CA PHE A 51 6.41 9.64 -17.55
C PHE A 51 6.68 10.03 -19.01
N PRO A 52 6.09 11.12 -19.54
CA PRO A 52 6.25 11.49 -20.96
C PRO A 52 7.69 11.91 -21.34
N PHE A 53 8.51 12.24 -20.35
CA PHE A 53 9.92 12.65 -20.49
C PHE A 53 10.75 11.98 -19.40
N THR A 54 12.06 12.19 -19.39
CA THR A 54 12.88 11.81 -18.22
C THR A 54 12.44 12.67 -17.03
N PRO A 55 11.89 12.08 -15.96
CA PRO A 55 11.44 12.84 -14.81
C PRO A 55 12.63 13.46 -14.07
N TYR A 56 12.40 14.61 -13.43
CA TYR A 56 13.35 15.14 -12.46
C TYR A 56 13.30 14.30 -11.18
N SER A 57 14.39 14.24 -10.42
CA SER A 57 14.44 13.51 -9.15
C SER A 57 13.32 13.91 -8.18
N ILE A 58 13.01 15.21 -8.09
CA ILE A 58 11.91 15.70 -7.27
C ILE A 58 10.53 15.16 -7.69
N GLN A 59 10.34 14.86 -8.98
CA GLN A 59 9.10 14.27 -9.49
C GLN A 59 9.05 12.78 -9.16
N GLU A 60 10.18 12.07 -9.26
CA GLU A 60 10.30 10.66 -8.87
C GLU A 60 9.99 10.49 -7.38
N ASP A 61 10.60 11.31 -6.52
CA ASP A 61 10.37 11.30 -5.08
C ASP A 61 8.89 11.60 -4.75
N PHE A 62 8.32 12.61 -5.40
CA PHE A 62 6.91 12.96 -5.25
C PHE A 62 5.99 11.80 -5.64
N MET A 63 6.24 11.15 -6.78
CA MET A 63 5.43 10.03 -7.26
C MET A 63 5.58 8.79 -6.36
N ALA A 64 6.79 8.51 -5.88
CA ALA A 64 7.06 7.41 -4.96
C ALA A 64 6.32 7.59 -3.62
N GLU A 65 6.35 8.80 -3.04
CA GLU A 65 5.67 9.07 -1.78
C GLU A 65 4.16 9.08 -1.95
N LEU A 66 3.66 9.64 -3.05
CA LEU A 66 2.24 9.56 -3.42
C LEU A 66 1.77 8.10 -3.49
N TYR A 67 2.52 7.24 -4.19
CA TYR A 67 2.19 5.82 -4.31
C TYR A 67 2.11 5.14 -2.94
N ARG A 68 3.09 5.39 -2.05
CA ARG A 68 3.10 4.80 -0.70
C ARG A 68 1.89 5.20 0.12
N VAL A 69 1.50 6.48 0.07
CA VAL A 69 0.32 6.98 0.80
C VAL A 69 -0.95 6.32 0.29
N LEU A 70 -1.09 6.18 -1.03
CA LEU A 70 -2.22 5.52 -1.67
C LEU A 70 -2.29 4.03 -1.30
N GLU A 71 -1.15 3.32 -1.37
CA GLU A 71 -1.05 1.90 -0.99
C GLU A 71 -1.40 1.69 0.49
N ALA A 72 -1.01 2.62 1.35
CA ALA A 72 -1.35 2.59 2.76
C ALA A 72 -2.80 3.01 3.07
N GLY A 73 -3.56 3.50 2.08
CA GLY A 73 -4.92 4.00 2.28
C GLY A 73 -5.01 5.23 3.20
N LYS A 74 -3.95 6.05 3.23
CA LYS A 74 -3.83 7.22 4.13
C LYS A 74 -4.07 8.54 3.38
N ILE A 75 -4.19 9.62 4.14
CA ILE A 75 -4.20 11.00 3.60
C ILE A 75 -2.76 11.53 3.64
N GLY A 76 -2.29 12.04 2.50
CA GLY A 76 -0.98 12.69 2.38
C GLY A 76 -1.11 14.15 1.96
N ILE A 77 -0.32 15.02 2.58
CA ILE A 77 -0.21 16.43 2.22
C ILE A 77 1.10 16.63 1.48
N PHE A 78 1.03 17.02 0.21
CA PHE A 78 2.19 17.12 -0.67
C PHE A 78 2.41 18.57 -1.10
N GLU A 79 3.56 19.12 -0.74
CA GLU A 79 4.03 20.40 -1.23
C GLU A 79 5.13 20.19 -2.27
N SER A 80 5.14 21.02 -3.31
CA SER A 80 6.14 20.96 -4.36
C SER A 80 6.38 22.36 -4.92
N PRO A 81 7.63 22.76 -5.23
CA PRO A 81 7.92 24.08 -5.80
C PRO A 81 7.14 24.32 -7.10
N THR A 82 6.75 25.57 -7.33
CA THR A 82 6.06 25.96 -8.56
C THR A 82 6.93 25.68 -9.79
N GLY A 83 6.32 25.19 -10.88
CA GLY A 83 7.02 24.93 -12.14
C GLY A 83 7.65 23.53 -12.26
N THR A 84 7.58 22.70 -11.22
CA THR A 84 8.11 21.32 -11.24
C THR A 84 7.12 20.28 -11.77
N GLY A 85 5.99 20.70 -12.34
CA GLY A 85 5.00 19.79 -12.89
C GLY A 85 4.27 18.95 -11.84
N LYS A 86 3.89 19.54 -10.70
CA LYS A 86 3.08 18.89 -9.63
C LYS A 86 1.86 18.17 -10.20
N SER A 87 1.08 18.82 -11.06
CA SER A 87 -0.10 18.22 -11.67
C SER A 87 0.23 16.98 -12.51
N LEU A 88 1.29 17.04 -13.31
CA LEU A 88 1.71 15.91 -14.14
C LEU A 88 2.20 14.74 -13.27
N SER A 89 3.04 15.03 -12.29
CA SER A 89 3.57 14.03 -11.35
C SER A 89 2.45 13.37 -10.54
N LEU A 90 1.47 14.15 -10.08
CA LEU A 90 0.29 13.64 -9.38
C LEU A 90 -0.52 12.68 -10.26
N ILE A 91 -0.79 13.06 -11.52
CA ILE A 91 -1.54 12.22 -12.46
C ILE A 91 -0.77 10.93 -12.77
N CYS A 92 0.52 11.02 -13.13
CA CYS A 92 1.35 9.86 -13.44
C CYS A 92 1.46 8.90 -12.25
N GLY A 93 1.71 9.41 -11.04
CA GLY A 93 1.79 8.60 -9.83
C GLY A 93 0.46 7.92 -9.47
N ALA A 94 -0.65 8.67 -9.51
CA ALA A 94 -1.98 8.15 -9.20
C ALA A 94 -2.46 7.09 -10.21
N LEU A 95 -2.23 7.30 -11.51
CA LEU A 95 -2.60 6.34 -12.55
C LEU A 95 -1.74 5.06 -12.48
N SER A 96 -0.46 5.20 -12.15
CA SER A 96 0.43 4.05 -11.96
C SER A 96 -0.06 3.19 -10.79
N TRP A 97 -0.36 3.82 -9.65
CA TRP A 97 -0.95 3.13 -8.51
C TRP A 97 -2.28 2.46 -8.86
N LEU A 98 -3.19 3.18 -9.53
CA LEU A 98 -4.51 2.65 -9.88
C LEU A 98 -4.41 1.40 -10.76
N ARG A 99 -3.54 1.44 -11.80
CA ARG A 99 -3.32 0.29 -12.69
C ARG A 99 -2.81 -0.92 -11.90
N ASP A 100 -1.80 -0.71 -11.07
CA ASP A 100 -1.20 -1.77 -10.27
C ASP A 100 -2.21 -2.33 -9.25
N PHE A 101 -3.03 -1.46 -8.63
CA PHE A 101 -4.08 -1.83 -7.70
C PHE A 101 -5.18 -2.68 -8.36
N GLU A 102 -5.65 -2.28 -9.55
CA GLU A 102 -6.62 -3.07 -10.31
C GLU A 102 -6.06 -4.43 -10.75
N GLN A 103 -4.77 -4.46 -11.11
CA GLN A 103 -4.08 -5.71 -11.45
C GLN A 103 -3.99 -6.64 -10.23
N LYS A 104 -3.47 -6.16 -9.10
CA LYS A 104 -3.38 -6.93 -7.85
C LYS A 104 -4.75 -7.49 -7.44
N LYS A 105 -5.79 -6.68 -7.54
CA LYS A 105 -7.17 -7.09 -7.24
C LYS A 105 -7.66 -8.22 -8.15
N ARG A 106 -7.39 -8.11 -9.46
CA ARG A 106 -7.76 -9.16 -10.44
C ARG A 106 -7.01 -10.47 -10.18
N GLU A 107 -5.72 -10.37 -9.84
CA GLU A 107 -4.88 -11.53 -9.50
C GLU A 107 -5.37 -12.23 -8.21
N GLU A 108 -5.76 -11.46 -7.20
CA GLU A 108 -6.35 -11.99 -5.97
C GLU A 108 -7.69 -12.68 -6.25
N GLU A 109 -8.59 -12.03 -7.00
CA GLU A 109 -9.87 -12.61 -7.44
C GLU A 109 -9.64 -13.93 -8.20
N ALA A 110 -8.65 -14.01 -9.09
CA ALA A 110 -8.30 -15.22 -9.83
C ALA A 110 -7.74 -16.33 -8.92
N ARG A 111 -6.87 -15.99 -7.97
CA ARG A 111 -6.26 -16.96 -7.03
C ARG A 111 -7.31 -17.62 -6.12
N LEU A 112 -8.32 -16.86 -5.69
CA LEU A 112 -9.44 -17.37 -4.89
C LEU A 112 -10.29 -18.37 -5.69
N LEU A 113 -10.49 -18.13 -7.00
CA LEU A 113 -11.26 -19.03 -7.87
C LEU A 113 -10.51 -20.36 -8.13
N GLU A 114 -9.19 -20.33 -8.30
CA GLU A 114 -8.41 -21.58 -8.50
C GLU A 114 -8.33 -22.46 -7.26
N THR A 115 -8.24 -21.87 -6.06
CA THR A 115 -8.12 -22.63 -4.80
C THR A 115 -9.43 -23.36 -4.43
N GLY A 116 -10.55 -23.05 -5.08
CA GLY A 116 -11.84 -23.70 -4.88
C GLY A 116 -12.07 -24.99 -5.69
N THR A 117 -11.13 -25.41 -6.55
CA THR A 117 -11.28 -26.63 -7.37
C THR A 117 -10.30 -27.73 -6.92
N GLY A 118 -10.50 -28.23 -5.69
CA GLY A 118 -9.96 -29.52 -5.26
C GLY A 118 -11.05 -30.60 -5.33
N PRO A 119 -10.86 -31.75 -6.01
CA PRO A 119 -11.84 -32.82 -6.05
C PRO A 119 -11.72 -33.70 -4.79
N LEU A 120 -12.81 -33.84 -4.02
CA LEU A 120 -13.19 -34.95 -3.10
C LEU A 120 -14.32 -34.39 -2.20
N HIS A 121 -15.46 -35.03 -1.94
CA HIS A 121 -15.96 -36.38 -2.18
C HIS A 121 -17.48 -36.33 -1.95
N ASP A 122 -18.24 -36.81 -2.93
CA ASP A 122 -19.66 -37.12 -2.79
C ASP A 122 -19.74 -38.44 -2.03
N GLU A 123 -20.16 -38.43 -0.75
CA GLU A 123 -20.90 -39.54 -0.13
C GLU A 123 -21.77 -39.04 1.05
N LYS A 124 -23.08 -39.00 0.75
CA LYS A 124 -24.16 -39.69 1.46
C LYS A 124 -24.46 -39.38 2.94
N ASP A 125 -25.71 -38.94 3.12
CA ASP A 125 -26.59 -39.10 4.29
C ASP A 125 -26.07 -40.05 5.38
N GLU A 126 -25.96 -39.54 6.62
CA GLU A 126 -26.55 -40.23 7.76
C GLU A 126 -26.85 -39.20 8.87
N SER A 127 -28.10 -39.22 9.29
CA SER A 127 -28.53 -38.65 10.55
C SER A 127 -27.72 -39.28 11.70
N LEU A 128 -27.47 -38.55 12.78
CA LEU A 128 -27.72 -39.05 14.14
C LEU A 128 -27.52 -37.97 15.19
N CYS A 129 -28.59 -37.81 15.97
CA CYS A 129 -28.74 -37.04 17.17
C CYS A 129 -27.63 -37.29 18.20
N LEU A 130 -27.07 -36.22 18.75
CA LEU A 130 -26.55 -36.24 20.12
C LEU A 130 -27.55 -35.51 21.03
N SER A 131 -28.55 -36.28 21.45
CA SER A 131 -29.40 -35.94 22.58
C SER A 131 -28.55 -35.96 23.85
N SER A 132 -28.21 -34.80 24.40
CA SER A 132 -27.80 -34.69 25.80
C SER A 132 -29.04 -34.52 26.66
N SER A 133 -29.43 -35.60 27.33
CA SER A 133 -30.53 -35.64 28.29
C SER A 133 -30.12 -34.91 29.58
N CYS A 134 -30.93 -33.93 29.99
CA CYS A 134 -31.25 -33.69 31.39
C CYS A 134 -32.57 -32.92 31.48
N GLU A 135 -33.65 -33.62 31.83
CA GLU A 135 -34.90 -33.00 32.24
C GLU A 135 -34.81 -32.50 33.69
N GLY A 136 -35.39 -31.34 33.96
CA GLY A 136 -35.40 -30.71 35.27
C GLY A 136 -36.17 -29.40 35.33
N ALA A 137 -37.47 -29.47 35.08
CA ALA A 137 -38.59 -28.66 35.59
C ALA A 137 -38.45 -27.14 35.85
N ALA A 138 -39.32 -26.41 35.12
CA ALA A 138 -40.18 -25.30 35.56
C ALA A 138 -39.58 -23.90 35.81
N GLY A 139 -39.90 -23.00 34.86
CA GLY A 139 -40.34 -21.65 35.19
C GLY A 139 -39.50 -20.50 34.64
N THR A 140 -39.52 -20.23 33.33
CA THR A 140 -39.40 -18.86 32.77
C THR A 140 -39.99 -18.85 31.33
N PRO A 141 -40.76 -17.83 30.91
CA PRO A 141 -41.46 -17.84 29.63
C PRO A 141 -40.52 -17.64 28.44
N ARG A 142 -40.68 -18.51 27.43
CA ARG A 142 -40.54 -18.30 25.98
C ARG A 142 -39.45 -17.29 25.55
N PRO A 143 -38.39 -17.71 24.83
CA PRO A 143 -37.48 -16.75 24.22
C PRO A 143 -38.29 -15.89 23.23
N ALA A 144 -38.48 -14.62 23.59
CA ALA A 144 -38.96 -13.59 22.70
C ALA A 144 -37.81 -13.27 21.72
N GLY A 145 -37.58 -14.19 20.80
CA GLY A 145 -36.74 -14.03 19.63
C GLY A 145 -37.51 -14.65 18.48
N GLU A 146 -37.55 -13.98 17.35
CA GLU A 146 -38.29 -14.40 16.17
C GLU A 146 -38.09 -15.90 15.84
N PRO A 147 -39.10 -16.60 15.29
CA PRO A 147 -38.97 -18.00 14.92
C PRO A 147 -37.75 -18.25 14.01
N ALA A 148 -37.06 -19.38 14.18
CA ALA A 148 -35.84 -19.71 13.43
C ALA A 148 -36.00 -19.61 11.89
N TRP A 149 -37.20 -19.86 11.35
CA TRP A 149 -37.50 -19.71 9.92
C TRP A 149 -37.51 -18.24 9.46
N VAL A 150 -37.90 -17.31 10.33
CA VAL A 150 -37.87 -15.86 10.06
C VAL A 150 -36.41 -15.41 9.95
N THR A 151 -35.57 -15.84 10.89
CA THR A 151 -34.14 -15.54 10.87
C THR A 151 -33.44 -16.15 9.64
N GLN A 152 -33.78 -17.39 9.27
CA GLN A 152 -33.28 -18.01 8.04
C GLN A 152 -33.70 -17.24 6.78
N PHE A 153 -34.93 -16.74 6.71
CA PHE A 153 -35.40 -15.93 5.58
C PHE A 153 -34.67 -14.59 5.49
N VAL A 154 -34.46 -13.92 6.63
CA VAL A 154 -33.70 -12.67 6.70
C VAL A 154 -32.26 -12.88 6.24
N GLN A 155 -31.58 -13.91 6.78
CA GLN A 155 -30.22 -14.26 6.35
C GLN A 155 -30.15 -14.62 4.86
N LYS A 156 -31.08 -15.44 4.37
CA LYS A 156 -31.18 -15.80 2.93
C LYS A 156 -31.49 -14.60 2.04
N LYS A 157 -32.19 -13.59 2.55
CA LYS A 157 -32.43 -12.33 1.84
C LYS A 157 -31.14 -11.51 1.77
N GLU A 158 -30.42 -11.36 2.87
CA GLU A 158 -29.15 -10.63 2.90
C GLU A 158 -28.12 -11.27 1.96
N GLU A 159 -28.03 -12.59 1.94
CA GLU A 159 -27.15 -13.33 1.02
C GLU A 159 -27.52 -13.06 -0.44
N ARG A 160 -28.80 -13.14 -0.79
CA ARG A 160 -29.27 -12.84 -2.15
C ARG A 160 -29.00 -11.38 -2.51
N ASP A 161 -29.28 -10.45 -1.61
CA ASP A 161 -29.04 -9.02 -1.84
C ASP A 161 -27.54 -8.74 -2.03
N LEU A 162 -26.66 -9.46 -1.32
CA LEU A 162 -25.20 -9.40 -1.50
C LEU A 162 -24.77 -9.95 -2.86
N VAL A 163 -25.31 -11.11 -3.26
CA VAL A 163 -25.06 -11.73 -4.58
C VAL A 163 -25.54 -10.82 -5.70
N ASP A 164 -26.73 -10.23 -5.57
CA ASP A 164 -27.31 -9.33 -6.55
C ASP A 164 -26.48 -8.03 -6.65
N ARG A 165 -25.99 -7.50 -5.51
CA ARG A 165 -25.03 -6.37 -5.50
C ARG A 165 -23.72 -6.72 -6.20
N LEU A 166 -23.18 -7.92 -5.96
CA LEU A 166 -21.95 -8.38 -6.60
C LEU A 166 -22.14 -8.55 -8.12
N LYS A 167 -23.26 -9.15 -8.55
CA LYS A 167 -23.64 -9.27 -9.96
C LYS A 167 -23.84 -7.90 -10.61
N ALA A 168 -24.47 -6.95 -9.92
CA ALA A 168 -24.67 -5.59 -10.42
C ALA A 168 -23.32 -4.86 -10.60
N GLU A 169 -22.38 -5.02 -9.66
CA GLU A 169 -21.02 -4.50 -9.78
C GLU A 169 -20.26 -5.13 -10.96
N GLN A 170 -20.33 -6.45 -11.11
CA GLN A 170 -19.71 -7.14 -12.25
C GLN A 170 -20.33 -6.71 -13.58
N ALA A 171 -21.66 -6.56 -13.66
CA ALA A 171 -22.34 -6.06 -14.85
C ALA A 171 -21.89 -4.64 -15.20
N ARG A 172 -21.74 -3.75 -14.21
CA ARG A 172 -21.19 -2.39 -14.41
C ARG A 172 -19.75 -2.41 -14.91
N ARG A 173 -18.89 -3.27 -14.36
CA ARG A 173 -17.51 -3.46 -14.84
C ARG A 173 -17.50 -3.90 -16.30
N LYS A 174 -18.26 -4.95 -16.64
CA LYS A 174 -18.38 -5.47 -18.00
C LYS A 174 -18.90 -4.42 -18.99
N GLN A 175 -19.93 -3.66 -18.61
CA GLN A 175 -20.47 -2.59 -19.46
C GLN A 175 -19.42 -1.49 -19.74
N ARG A 176 -18.58 -1.14 -18.75
CA ARG A 176 -17.49 -0.19 -18.94
C ARG A 176 -16.44 -0.74 -19.91
N GLU A 177 -16.07 -2.00 -19.78
CA GLU A 177 -15.10 -2.67 -20.65
C GLU A 177 -15.61 -2.77 -22.09
N GLU A 178 -16.86 -3.21 -22.30
CA GLU A 178 -17.49 -3.27 -23.63
C GLU A 178 -17.53 -1.89 -24.30
N ARG A 179 -17.86 -0.84 -23.54
CA ARG A 179 -17.85 0.54 -24.05
C ARG A 179 -16.45 0.98 -24.46
N LEU A 180 -15.42 0.61 -23.69
CA LEU A 180 -14.02 0.90 -24.04
C LEU A 180 -13.59 0.16 -25.31
N GLN A 181 -13.98 -1.11 -25.47
CA GLN A 181 -13.71 -1.90 -26.67
C GLN A 181 -14.38 -1.28 -27.91
N GLN A 182 -15.63 -0.84 -27.79
CA GLN A 182 -16.32 -0.13 -28.88
C GLN A 182 -15.59 1.17 -29.27
N LEU A 183 -15.11 1.93 -28.28
CA LEU A 183 -14.34 3.14 -28.54
C LEU A 183 -13.01 2.84 -29.24
N GLN A 184 -12.27 1.83 -28.79
CA GLN A 184 -11.02 1.39 -29.42
C GLN A 184 -11.24 0.96 -30.87
N HIS A 185 -12.26 0.11 -31.11
CA HIS A 185 -12.61 -0.32 -32.47
C HIS A 185 -12.97 0.88 -33.36
N ARG A 186 -13.75 1.83 -32.85
CA ARG A 186 -14.12 3.05 -33.59
C ARG A 186 -12.92 3.93 -33.91
N VAL A 187 -11.93 4.00 -33.03
CA VAL A 187 -10.68 4.75 -33.29
C VAL A 187 -9.88 4.07 -34.40
N GLN A 188 -9.76 2.75 -34.38
CA GLN A 188 -9.04 1.99 -35.42
C GLN A 188 -9.67 2.13 -36.81
N LEU A 189 -11.00 2.23 -36.91
CA LEU A 189 -11.70 2.42 -38.19
C LEU A 189 -11.55 3.83 -38.80
N LYS A 190 -11.07 4.81 -38.03
CA LYS A 190 -10.94 6.20 -38.46
C LYS A 190 -9.55 6.55 -39.03
N TYR A 191 -8.60 5.64 -38.94
CA TYR A 191 -7.25 5.76 -39.49
C TYR A 191 -7.02 4.66 -40.53
#